data_AF-A0A537NT92-F1
#
_entry.id   AF-A0A537NT92-F1
#
_cell.length_a   1.000
_cell.length_b   1.000
_cell.length_c   1.000
_cell.angle_alpha   90.00
_cell.angle_beta   90.00
_cell.angle_gamma   90.00
#
_symmetry.space_group_name_H-M   'P 1'
#
loop_
_entity.id
_entity.type
_entity.pdbx_description
1 polymer ?
#
loop_
_entity_poly.entity_id
_entity_poly.type
_entity_poly.pdbx_seq_one_letter_code
_entity_poly.pdbx_strand_id
1 'polypeptide(L)'
;MAGMILGCEGRLSPDEAGLLDAVSFVIGGQQEGAQQQGFETRWRRTVEGRQIQYESIRQNTGFGEANDPHRESRHVKIDVNISSPQKCIFKTVVMTAYSKGTSKESFYAPSNETSTFDFNKVQRFDLEEGNHPSVVIEGKGWLCKEGTCQDKTTMGISASRQDDLTRAIESKRRAVDFIKKACPGTRR
;
A
#
# COMPACT_ATOMS: atom_id res chain seq x y z
N MET A 1 -26.78 29.06 -25.54
CA MET A 1 -26.03 27.78 -25.64
C MET A 1 -25.11 27.70 -24.44
N ALA A 2 -25.50 26.92 -23.43
CA ALA A 2 -24.70 26.71 -22.24
C ALA A 2 -23.63 25.66 -22.57
N GLY A 3 -22.37 26.08 -22.61
CA GLY A 3 -21.23 25.18 -22.76
C GLY A 3 -21.12 24.31 -21.51
N MET A 4 -21.40 23.02 -21.64
CA MET A 4 -21.03 22.04 -20.64
C MET A 4 -19.50 21.93 -20.65
N ILE A 5 -18.88 22.43 -19.59
CA ILE A 5 -17.51 22.06 -19.24
C ILE A 5 -17.58 20.62 -18.74
N LEU A 6 -17.45 19.66 -19.66
CA LEU A 6 -17.07 18.29 -19.31
C LEU A 6 -15.66 18.38 -18.72
N GLY A 7 -15.59 18.52 -17.40
CA GLY A 7 -14.34 18.40 -16.67
C GLY A 7 -13.80 17.00 -16.94
N CYS A 8 -12.76 16.90 -17.77
CA CYS A 8 -11.92 15.72 -17.80
C CYS A 8 -11.39 15.53 -16.38
N GLU A 9 -11.96 14.60 -15.62
CA GLU A 9 -11.28 14.07 -14.44
C GLU A 9 -9.93 13.55 -14.93
N GLY A 10 -8.87 14.33 -14.67
CA GLY A 10 -7.58 14.13 -15.29
C GLY A 10 -7.01 12.77 -14.90
N ARG A 11 -6.92 11.86 -15.88
CA ARG A 11 -6.23 10.57 -15.73
C ARG A 11 -4.82 10.81 -15.18
N LEU A 12 -4.34 9.88 -14.35
CA LEU A 12 -2.96 9.92 -13.86
C LEU A 12 -1.98 9.93 -15.04
N SER A 13 -1.04 10.86 -15.01
CA SER A 13 0.17 10.78 -15.83
C SER A 13 1.01 9.55 -15.42
N PRO A 14 1.91 9.06 -16.29
CA PRO A 14 2.81 7.96 -15.95
C PRO A 14 3.64 8.23 -14.69
N ASP A 15 4.11 9.46 -14.49
CA ASP A 15 4.90 9.85 -13.32
C ASP A 15 4.06 9.87 -12.04
N GLU A 16 2.83 10.38 -12.09
CA GLU A 16 1.90 10.33 -10.95
C GLU A 16 1.56 8.88 -10.60
N ALA A 17 1.26 8.04 -11.59
CA ALA A 17 0.98 6.64 -11.37
C ALA A 17 2.19 5.90 -10.78
N GLY A 18 3.39 6.14 -11.32
CA GLY A 18 4.64 5.57 -10.80
C GLY A 18 4.93 6.00 -9.37
N LEU A 19 4.55 7.22 -8.98
CA LEU A 19 4.71 7.70 -7.60
C LEU A 19 3.75 7.01 -6.64
N LEU A 20 2.49 6.84 -7.04
CA LEU A 20 1.53 6.06 -6.25
C LEU A 20 1.98 4.60 -6.12
N ASP A 21 2.51 4.00 -7.19
CA ASP A 21 3.05 2.64 -7.16
C ASP A 21 4.24 2.53 -6.21
N ALA A 22 5.18 3.47 -6.26
CA ALA A 22 6.34 3.48 -5.39
C ALA A 22 5.94 3.60 -3.91
N VAL A 23 4.99 4.50 -3.58
CA VAL A 23 4.51 4.67 -2.19
C VAL A 23 3.79 3.41 -1.71
N SER A 24 2.89 2.84 -2.54
CA SER A 24 2.18 1.60 -2.22
C SER A 24 3.15 0.44 -2.00
N PHE A 25 4.14 0.31 -2.87
CA PHE A 25 5.18 -0.70 -2.74
C PHE A 25 6.03 -0.50 -1.49
N VAL A 26 6.49 0.72 -1.18
CA VAL A 26 7.33 0.98 -0.01
C VAL A 26 6.57 0.70 1.29
N ILE A 27 5.34 1.22 1.42
CA ILE A 27 4.59 1.22 2.67
C ILE A 27 3.83 -0.10 2.90
N GLY A 28 3.11 -0.58 1.89
CA GLY A 28 2.24 -1.75 2.01
C GLY A 28 2.73 -3.00 1.25
N GLY A 29 3.78 -2.85 0.43
CA GLY A 29 4.37 -3.96 -0.32
C GLY A 29 3.59 -4.38 -1.57
N GLN A 30 2.56 -3.62 -1.99
CA GLN A 30 1.80 -3.91 -3.20
C GLN A 30 2.65 -3.66 -4.44
N GLN A 31 2.64 -4.62 -5.36
CA GLN A 31 3.32 -4.54 -6.65
C GLN A 31 2.61 -5.45 -7.65
N GLU A 32 2.33 -4.95 -8.86
CA GLU A 32 1.65 -5.72 -9.91
C GLU A 32 2.33 -7.08 -10.16
N GLY A 33 1.53 -8.13 -10.18
CA GLY A 33 1.99 -9.49 -10.45
C GLY A 33 2.79 -10.15 -9.32
N ALA A 34 3.12 -9.44 -8.24
CA ALA A 34 3.80 -10.02 -7.09
C ALA A 34 2.83 -10.85 -6.24
N GLN A 35 3.29 -12.00 -5.73
CA GLN A 35 2.55 -12.80 -4.75
C GLN A 35 3.27 -12.72 -3.40
N GLN A 36 2.66 -12.07 -2.43
CA GLN A 36 3.20 -11.99 -1.07
C GLN A 36 3.04 -13.33 -0.34
N GLN A 37 3.93 -13.60 0.62
CA GLN A 37 3.83 -14.79 1.45
C GLN A 37 2.48 -14.81 2.20
N GLY A 38 1.80 -15.95 2.18
CA GLY A 38 0.46 -16.10 2.76
C GLY A 38 -0.69 -15.70 1.83
N PHE A 39 -0.42 -15.10 0.67
CA PHE A 39 -1.44 -14.80 -0.34
C PHE A 39 -1.61 -15.96 -1.32
N GLU A 40 -2.85 -16.21 -1.70
CA GLU A 40 -3.24 -17.23 -2.66
C GLU A 40 -3.16 -16.73 -4.10
N THR A 41 -3.30 -15.42 -4.31
CA THR A 41 -3.25 -14.78 -5.63
C THR A 41 -2.13 -13.75 -5.69
N ARG A 42 -1.72 -13.42 -6.92
CA ARG A 42 -0.87 -12.27 -7.20
C ARG A 42 -1.68 -10.98 -7.07
N TRP A 43 -1.03 -9.89 -6.69
CA TRP A 43 -1.62 -8.56 -6.76
C TRP A 43 -2.01 -8.23 -8.19
N ARG A 44 -3.25 -7.80 -8.37
CA ARG A 44 -3.79 -7.22 -9.60
C ARG A 44 -3.95 -5.72 -9.41
N ARG A 45 -3.38 -4.93 -10.31
CA ARG A 45 -3.34 -3.48 -10.30
C ARG A 45 -4.27 -2.93 -11.37
N THR A 46 -5.14 -2.01 -10.98
CA THR A 46 -6.02 -1.26 -11.88
C THR A 46 -5.84 0.23 -11.66
N VAL A 47 -5.85 1.01 -12.74
CA VAL A 47 -5.87 2.48 -12.65
C VAL A 47 -7.31 2.95 -12.82
N GLU A 48 -7.83 3.66 -11.84
CA GLU A 48 -9.19 4.18 -11.84
C GLU A 48 -9.16 5.69 -11.62
N GLY A 49 -9.38 6.47 -12.69
CA GLY A 49 -9.33 7.93 -12.61
C GLY A 49 -7.98 8.46 -12.07
N ARG A 50 -8.00 8.95 -10.82
CA ARG A 50 -6.84 9.52 -10.10
C ARG A 50 -6.28 8.63 -8.99
N GLN A 51 -6.67 7.36 -8.96
CA GLN A 51 -6.21 6.38 -7.98
C GLN A 51 -5.71 5.10 -8.65
N ILE A 52 -4.98 4.31 -7.86
CA ILE A 52 -4.58 2.95 -8.22
C ILE A 52 -5.19 2.01 -7.20
N GLN A 53 -5.85 0.96 -7.69
CA GLN A 53 -6.36 -0.13 -6.89
C GLN A 53 -5.46 -1.34 -7.03
N TYR A 54 -5.15 -1.98 -5.92
CA TYR A 54 -4.49 -3.28 -5.84
C TYR A 54 -5.44 -4.29 -5.20
N GLU A 55 -5.61 -5.45 -5.81
CA GLU A 55 -6.48 -6.52 -5.32
C GLU A 55 -5.68 -7.82 -5.15
N SER A 56 -5.88 -8.52 -4.03
CA SER A 56 -5.39 -9.89 -3.86
C SER A 56 -6.20 -10.67 -2.81
N ILE A 57 -6.13 -11.99 -2.86
CA ILE A 57 -6.78 -12.91 -1.92
C ILE A 57 -5.70 -13.66 -1.13
N ARG A 58 -5.91 -13.77 0.17
CA ARG A 58 -5.11 -14.58 1.09
C ARG A 58 -5.96 -15.59 1.85
N GLN A 59 -5.30 -16.55 2.49
CA GLN A 59 -5.98 -17.44 3.43
C GLN A 59 -6.35 -16.69 4.70
N ASN A 60 -7.52 -17.00 5.24
CA ASN A 60 -7.86 -16.60 6.59
C ASN A 60 -7.15 -17.53 7.58
N THR A 61 -6.21 -17.00 8.35
CA THR A 61 -5.50 -17.75 9.39
C THR A 61 -6.42 -18.15 10.54
N GLY A 62 -7.55 -17.46 10.73
CA GLY A 62 -8.56 -17.79 11.73
C GLY A 62 -9.60 -18.82 11.26
N PHE A 63 -9.48 -19.37 10.05
CA PHE A 63 -10.45 -20.33 9.55
C PHE A 63 -10.48 -21.61 10.41
N GLY A 64 -11.64 -21.95 10.96
CA GLY A 64 -11.84 -23.05 11.90
C GLY A 64 -11.44 -22.75 13.35
N GLU A 65 -10.86 -21.58 13.64
CA GLU A 65 -10.44 -21.20 14.99
C GLU A 65 -11.64 -20.81 15.84
N ALA A 66 -11.80 -21.44 17.01
CA ALA A 66 -13.01 -21.33 17.82
C ALA A 66 -13.38 -19.89 18.21
N ASN A 67 -12.36 -19.04 18.42
CA ASN A 67 -12.49 -17.67 18.91
C ASN A 67 -12.43 -16.61 17.80
N ASP A 68 -12.27 -17.01 16.53
CA ASP A 68 -12.21 -16.05 15.42
C ASP A 68 -13.62 -15.67 14.96
N PRO A 69 -13.97 -14.36 14.89
CA PRO A 69 -15.29 -13.92 14.45
C PRO A 69 -15.59 -14.25 12.98
N HIS A 70 -14.57 -14.56 12.19
CA HIS A 70 -14.64 -14.95 10.79
C HIS A 70 -14.18 -16.40 10.57
N ARG A 71 -14.27 -17.26 11.58
CA ARG A 71 -13.82 -18.66 11.51
C ARG A 71 -14.46 -19.49 10.40
N GLU A 72 -15.64 -19.10 9.93
CA GLU A 72 -16.33 -19.79 8.83
C GLU A 72 -15.85 -19.31 7.45
N SER A 73 -15.06 -18.24 7.38
CA SER A 73 -14.54 -17.66 6.14
C SER A 73 -13.15 -18.18 5.85
N ARG A 74 -12.97 -18.93 4.76
CA ARG A 74 -11.67 -19.50 4.38
C ARG A 74 -10.74 -18.48 3.72
N HIS A 75 -11.30 -17.50 3.01
CA HIS A 75 -10.54 -16.55 2.20
C HIS A 75 -10.78 -15.13 2.67
N VAL A 76 -9.74 -14.31 2.55
CA VAL A 76 -9.80 -12.87 2.80
C VAL A 76 -9.36 -12.15 1.53
N LYS A 77 -10.24 -11.35 0.96
CA LYS A 77 -9.93 -10.43 -0.12
C LYS A 77 -9.44 -9.12 0.46
N ILE A 78 -8.30 -8.64 -0.05
CA ILE A 78 -7.70 -7.36 0.31
C ILE A 78 -7.68 -6.49 -0.93
N ASP A 79 -8.31 -5.32 -0.82
CA ASP A 79 -8.24 -4.26 -1.82
C ASP A 79 -7.51 -3.07 -1.20
N VAL A 80 -6.54 -2.48 -1.90
CA VAL A 80 -5.79 -1.30 -1.47
C VAL A 80 -5.91 -0.22 -2.53
N ASN A 81 -6.64 0.84 -2.20
CA ASN A 81 -6.75 2.02 -3.06
C ASN A 81 -5.76 3.06 -2.59
N ILE A 82 -4.89 3.54 -3.48
CA ILE A 82 -3.96 4.63 -3.20
C ILE A 82 -4.24 5.82 -4.13
N SER A 83 -4.22 7.02 -3.54
CA SER A 83 -4.44 8.30 -4.23
C SER A 83 -3.53 9.38 -3.66
N SER A 84 -3.41 10.50 -4.36
CA SER A 84 -2.71 11.69 -3.86
C SER A 84 -3.65 12.90 -3.91
N PRO A 85 -4.31 13.25 -2.78
CA PRO A 85 -5.20 14.42 -2.74
C PRO A 85 -4.46 15.75 -2.88
N GLN A 86 -3.18 15.80 -2.53
CA GLN A 86 -2.29 16.96 -2.67
C GLN A 86 -0.87 16.48 -2.96
N LYS A 87 -0.03 17.33 -3.55
CA LYS A 87 1.37 16.98 -3.84
C LYS A 87 2.06 16.44 -2.58
N CYS A 88 2.61 15.23 -2.68
CA CYS A 88 3.32 14.54 -1.60
C CYS A 88 2.49 14.23 -0.35
N ILE A 89 1.17 14.31 -0.47
CA ILE A 89 0.23 13.73 0.48
C ILE A 89 -0.45 12.57 -0.23
N PHE A 90 -0.40 11.40 0.40
CA PHE A 90 -0.98 10.17 -0.13
C PHE A 90 -2.04 9.66 0.84
N LYS A 91 -3.09 9.08 0.29
CA LYS A 91 -4.16 8.44 1.05
C LYS A 91 -4.30 7.00 0.57
N THR A 92 -4.24 6.06 1.50
CA THR A 92 -4.60 4.67 1.24
C THR A 92 -5.91 4.31 1.94
N VAL A 93 -6.76 3.57 1.25
CA VAL A 93 -7.93 2.90 1.83
C VAL A 93 -7.73 1.41 1.63
N VAL A 94 -7.54 0.68 2.72
CA VAL A 94 -7.44 -0.78 2.72
C VAL A 94 -8.82 -1.33 3.03
N MET A 95 -9.37 -2.16 2.15
CA MET A 95 -10.64 -2.84 2.33
C MET A 95 -10.39 -4.32 2.53
N THR A 96 -11.00 -4.89 3.57
CA THR A 96 -10.87 -6.31 3.93
C THR A 96 -12.24 -6.96 3.87
N ALA A 97 -12.41 -7.94 2.97
CA ALA A 97 -13.64 -8.70 2.84
C ALA A 97 -13.40 -10.19 3.12
N TYR A 98 -14.23 -10.78 3.97
CA TYR A 98 -14.17 -12.20 4.30
C TYR A 98 -15.11 -13.00 3.39
N SER A 99 -14.70 -14.19 2.95
CA SER A 99 -15.51 -15.04 2.08
C SER A 99 -16.75 -15.58 2.80
N LYS A 100 -17.82 -15.82 2.04
CA LYS A 100 -18.95 -16.62 2.52
C LYS A 100 -18.55 -18.09 2.44
N GLY A 101 -18.28 -18.70 3.59
CA GLY A 101 -17.76 -20.07 3.65
C GLY A 101 -16.39 -20.20 2.96
N THR A 102 -16.29 -21.20 2.08
CA THR A 102 -15.06 -21.51 1.33
C THR A 102 -15.02 -20.91 -0.09
N SER A 103 -15.92 -19.98 -0.43
CA SER A 103 -15.99 -19.40 -1.78
C SER A 103 -14.85 -18.40 -2.02
N LYS A 104 -14.29 -18.39 -3.24
CA LYS A 104 -13.37 -17.33 -3.71
C LYS A 104 -14.06 -16.23 -4.51
N GLU A 105 -15.38 -16.32 -4.67
CA GLU A 105 -16.16 -15.44 -5.55
C GLU A 105 -17.21 -14.64 -4.78
N SER A 106 -17.61 -15.10 -3.59
CA SER A 106 -18.61 -14.45 -2.76
C SER A 106 -18.02 -14.02 -1.42
N PHE A 107 -18.08 -12.72 -1.15
CA PHE A 107 -17.57 -12.09 0.07
C PHE A 107 -18.68 -11.32 0.79
N TYR A 108 -18.53 -11.14 2.11
CA TYR A 108 -19.31 -10.17 2.88
C TYR A 108 -18.90 -8.74 2.51
N ALA A 109 -19.68 -7.75 2.96
CA ALA A 109 -19.31 -6.36 2.79
C ALA A 109 -17.95 -6.09 3.48
N PRO A 110 -17.03 -5.36 2.83
CA PRO A 110 -15.71 -5.11 3.39
C PRO A 110 -15.78 -4.14 4.57
N SER A 111 -14.89 -4.32 5.54
CA SER A 111 -14.47 -3.23 6.43
C SER A 111 -13.40 -2.39 5.72
N ASN A 112 -13.23 -1.14 6.13
CA ASN A 112 -12.20 -0.26 5.57
C ASN A 112 -11.34 0.40 6.66
N GLU A 113 -10.07 0.58 6.34
CA GLU A 113 -9.12 1.32 7.15
C GLU A 113 -8.47 2.40 6.28
N THR A 114 -8.46 3.64 6.76
CA THR A 114 -7.86 4.76 6.02
C THR A 114 -6.57 5.19 6.69
N SER A 115 -5.52 5.35 5.88
CA SER A 115 -4.25 5.96 6.28
C SER A 115 -3.88 7.11 5.36
N THR A 116 -3.29 8.15 5.93
CA THR A 116 -2.75 9.30 5.21
C THR A 116 -1.26 9.42 5.49
N PHE A 117 -0.46 9.64 4.45
CA PHE A 117 0.98 9.82 4.50
C PHE A 117 1.32 11.21 3.95
N ASP A 118 1.84 12.07 4.81
CA ASP A 118 2.28 13.42 4.46
C ASP A 118 3.80 13.45 4.37
N PHE A 119 4.30 13.19 3.16
CA PHE A 119 5.74 13.17 2.89
C PHE A 119 6.37 14.56 3.00
N ASN A 120 5.59 15.65 3.08
CA ASN A 120 6.15 16.98 3.34
C ASN A 120 6.68 17.11 4.78
N LYS A 121 6.16 16.30 5.71
CA LYS A 121 6.59 16.27 7.12
C LYS A 121 7.75 15.30 7.38
N VAL A 122 8.14 14.52 6.38
CA VAL A 122 9.21 13.54 6.50
C VAL A 122 10.56 14.24 6.57
N GLN A 123 11.31 13.94 7.63
CA GLN A 123 12.65 14.46 7.91
C GLN A 123 13.73 13.41 7.64
N ARG A 124 13.39 12.13 7.79
CA ARG A 124 14.25 10.99 7.49
C ARG A 124 13.47 9.97 6.71
N PHE A 125 14.06 9.49 5.62
CA PHE A 125 13.48 8.42 4.83
C PHE A 125 14.62 7.60 4.27
N ASP A 126 15.02 6.49 4.88
CA ASP A 126 16.21 5.77 4.46
C ASP A 126 15.97 4.27 4.39
N LEU A 127 16.85 3.60 3.66
CA LEU A 127 16.95 2.16 3.67
C LEU A 127 18.17 1.78 4.51
N GLU A 128 17.95 1.05 5.60
CA GLU A 128 18.99 0.50 6.46
C GLU A 128 19.25 -0.95 6.03
N GLU A 129 20.48 -1.30 5.62
CA GLU A 129 20.83 -2.61 5.02
C GLU A 129 21.56 -3.57 5.96
N GLY A 130 21.42 -3.36 7.28
CA GLY A 130 22.02 -4.26 8.28
C GLY A 130 21.43 -5.68 8.24
N ASN A 131 21.69 -6.46 9.30
CA ASN A 131 21.19 -7.85 9.42
C ASN A 131 19.66 -7.98 9.25
N HIS A 132 18.93 -6.91 9.51
CA HIS A 132 17.49 -6.80 9.27
C HIS A 132 17.23 -5.59 8.38
N PRO A 133 17.32 -5.77 7.04
CA PRO A 133 17.16 -4.65 6.13
C PRO A 133 15.77 -4.05 6.27
N SER A 134 15.66 -2.72 6.30
CA SER A 134 14.40 -2.04 6.55
C SER A 134 14.34 -0.68 5.90
N VAL A 135 13.12 -0.21 5.66
CA VAL A 135 12.85 1.19 5.31
C VAL A 135 12.41 1.93 6.58
N VAL A 136 13.11 3.01 6.90
CA VAL A 136 12.83 3.88 8.04
C VAL A 136 12.29 5.20 7.56
N ILE A 137 11.11 5.60 8.05
CA ILE A 137 10.50 6.90 7.79
C ILE A 137 10.24 7.60 9.12
N GLU A 138 10.75 8.82 9.27
CA GLU A 138 10.58 9.65 10.46
C GLU A 138 10.15 11.06 10.05
N GLY A 139 9.19 11.62 10.79
CA GLY A 139 8.64 12.96 10.57
C GLY A 139 7.43 13.20 11.46
N LYS A 140 7.37 14.33 12.16
CA LYS A 140 6.29 14.57 13.13
C LYS A 140 4.91 14.53 12.45
N GLY A 141 4.06 13.58 12.86
CA GLY A 141 2.71 13.38 12.34
C GLY A 141 2.66 13.11 10.83
N TRP A 142 3.66 12.42 10.29
CA TRP A 142 3.73 12.11 8.85
C TRP A 142 2.73 11.01 8.45
N LEU A 143 2.48 10.03 9.32
CA LEU A 143 1.53 8.94 9.11
C LEU A 143 0.35 9.12 10.06
N CYS A 144 -0.86 9.22 9.54
CA CYS A 144 -2.07 9.18 10.36
C CYS A 144 -2.99 8.03 9.92
N LYS A 145 -3.36 7.17 10.87
CA LYS A 145 -4.31 6.06 10.69
C LYS A 145 -5.46 6.25 11.66
N GLU A 146 -6.69 6.27 11.14
CA GLU A 146 -7.93 6.36 11.95
C GLU A 146 -7.90 7.45 13.03
N GLY A 147 -7.36 8.63 12.68
CA GLY A 147 -7.26 9.78 13.59
C GLY A 147 -6.07 9.79 14.54
N THR A 148 -5.27 8.72 14.59
CA THR A 148 -4.03 8.67 15.37
C THR A 148 -2.82 8.86 14.46
N CYS A 149 -1.94 9.80 14.79
CA CYS A 149 -0.74 10.07 14.01
C CYS A 149 0.51 9.49 14.69
N GLN A 150 1.44 9.03 13.87
CA GLN A 150 2.71 8.43 14.25
C GLN A 150 3.86 9.21 13.62
N ASP A 151 4.93 9.35 14.40
CA ASP A 151 6.10 10.12 13.99
C ASP A 151 7.16 9.27 13.28
N LYS A 152 7.09 7.94 13.44
CA LYS A 152 8.10 7.00 12.95
C LYS A 152 7.50 5.67 12.56
N THR A 153 7.99 5.10 11.47
CA THR A 153 7.72 3.72 11.08
C THR A 153 8.98 3.07 10.54
N THR A 154 9.17 1.80 10.88
CA THR A 154 10.21 0.94 10.32
C THR A 154 9.53 -0.26 9.67
N MET A 155 9.79 -0.47 8.39
CA MET A 155 9.22 -1.56 7.59
C MET A 155 10.32 -2.52 7.20
N GLY A 156 10.27 -3.75 7.73
CA GLY A 156 11.23 -4.79 7.40
C GLY A 156 11.15 -5.20 5.92
N ILE A 157 12.30 -5.49 5.33
CA ILE A 157 12.44 -6.10 4.01
C ILE A 157 12.78 -7.57 4.27
N SER A 158 11.94 -8.48 3.79
CA SER A 158 12.12 -9.90 3.97
C SER A 158 11.97 -10.65 2.66
N ALA A 159 12.70 -11.76 2.55
CA ALA A 159 12.58 -12.74 1.48
C ALA A 159 13.00 -14.12 2.02
N SER A 160 12.53 -15.19 1.39
CA SER A 160 12.83 -16.57 1.81
C SER A 160 14.24 -17.03 1.41
N ARG A 161 14.87 -16.38 0.44
CA ARG A 161 16.22 -16.67 -0.06
C ARG A 161 17.07 -15.41 -0.09
N GLN A 162 18.39 -15.56 0.06
CA GLN A 162 19.31 -14.43 0.08
C GLN A 162 19.34 -13.65 -1.24
N ASP A 163 19.35 -14.33 -2.39
CA ASP A 163 19.32 -13.64 -3.69
C ASP A 163 18.02 -12.85 -3.91
N ASP A 164 16.90 -13.38 -3.40
CA ASP A 164 15.61 -12.68 -3.42
C ASP A 164 15.64 -11.46 -2.49
N LEU A 165 16.33 -11.56 -1.34
CA LEU A 165 16.50 -10.46 -0.41
C LEU A 165 17.30 -9.33 -1.03
N THR A 166 18.43 -9.62 -1.69
CA THR A 166 19.24 -8.61 -2.39
C THR A 166 18.39 -7.89 -3.46
N ARG A 167 17.63 -8.63 -4.27
CA ARG A 167 16.73 -8.02 -5.26
C ARG A 167 15.62 -7.18 -4.63
N ALA A 168 15.08 -7.62 -3.50
CA ALA A 168 14.06 -6.88 -2.77
C ALA A 168 14.62 -5.56 -2.21
N ILE A 169 15.83 -5.58 -1.62
CA ILE A 169 16.55 -4.40 -1.13
C ILE A 169 16.76 -3.41 -2.27
N GLU A 170 17.30 -3.85 -3.40
CA GLU A 170 17.54 -2.96 -4.55
C GLU A 170 16.23 -2.36 -5.10
N SER A 171 15.16 -3.16 -5.16
CA SER A 171 13.86 -2.69 -5.62
C SER A 171 13.27 -1.65 -4.67
N LYS A 172 13.40 -1.86 -3.35
CA LYS A 172 13.00 -0.88 -2.33
C LYS A 172 13.85 0.38 -2.43
N ARG A 173 15.17 0.26 -2.62
CA ARG A 173 16.08 1.42 -2.77
C ARG A 173 15.65 2.31 -3.94
N ARG A 174 15.40 1.72 -5.11
CA ARG A 174 14.91 2.46 -6.29
C ARG A 174 13.58 3.18 -6.04
N ALA A 175 12.64 2.53 -5.36
CA ALA A 175 11.36 3.14 -5.02
C ALA A 175 11.52 4.30 -4.01
N VAL A 176 12.37 4.13 -2.99
CA VAL A 176 12.70 5.19 -2.02
C VAL A 176 13.33 6.39 -2.73
N ASP A 177 14.31 6.17 -3.60
CA ASP A 177 14.98 7.25 -4.34
C ASP A 177 14.01 7.99 -5.26
N PHE A 178 13.12 7.26 -5.92
CA PHE A 178 12.06 7.85 -6.75
C PHE A 178 11.13 8.75 -5.94
N ILE A 179 10.66 8.28 -4.78
CA ILE A 179 9.80 9.07 -3.89
C ILE A 179 10.56 10.28 -3.35
N LYS A 180 11.82 10.14 -2.89
CA LYS A 180 12.64 11.26 -2.43
C LYS A 180 12.78 12.36 -3.47
N LYS A 181 12.97 11.97 -4.74
CA LYS A 181 13.09 12.92 -5.86
C LYS A 181 11.78 13.70 -6.08
N ALA A 182 10.64 13.03 -6.00
CA ALA A 182 9.33 13.65 -6.19
C ALA A 182 8.86 14.46 -4.96
N CYS A 183 9.19 13.94 -3.77
CA CYS A 183 8.78 14.39 -2.45
C CYS A 183 10.00 14.55 -1.54
N PRO A 184 10.72 15.68 -1.63
CA PRO A 184 11.98 15.88 -0.92
C PRO A 184 11.83 16.06 0.59
N GLY A 185 10.60 16.09 1.10
CA GLY A 185 10.30 16.27 2.52
C GLY A 185 10.62 17.66 3.04
N THR A 186 10.78 17.76 4.37
CA THR A 186 11.18 18.99 5.03
C THR A 186 12.67 19.20 4.77
N ARG A 187 13.00 20.04 3.80
CA ARG A 187 14.38 20.47 3.58
C ARG A 187 14.92 21.02 4.90
N ARG A 188 16.02 20.45 5.39
CA ARG A 188 16.85 21.10 6.41
C ARG A 188 17.65 22.22 5.77
#